data_AF-A0A2V8TKC5-F1
#
_entry.id   AF-A0A2V8TKC5-F1
#
_cell.length_a   1.000
_cell.length_b   1.000
_cell.length_c   1.000
_cell.angle_alpha   90.00
_cell.angle_beta   90.00
_cell.angle_gamma   90.00
#
_symmetry.space_group_name_H-M   'P 1'
#
loop_
_entity.id
_entity.type
_entity.pdbx_description
1 polymer ?
#
loop_
_entity_poly.entity_id
_entity_poly.type
_entity_poly.pdbx_seq_one_letter_code
_entity_poly.pdbx_strand_id
1 'polypeptide(L)'
;MPRGAYVAVVTRCHRTDLAVLRHVVGRGAAYVGLIGSRRKITRVLACAEEQGTPRGALEEVRGPIGLAIGAETPEEIAISIAAEMIAVRRAAAGAWVAPAASRSSAREIPVGDGAAEVTPITRGRRARRGPASSS
;
A
#
# COMPACT_ATOMS: atom_id res chain seq x y z
N MET A 1 -13.32 -3.66 26.24
CA MET A 1 -13.07 -3.70 24.78
C MET A 1 -13.91 -4.83 24.20
N PRO A 2 -14.76 -4.59 23.19
CA PRO A 2 -15.59 -5.64 22.60
C PRO A 2 -14.73 -6.70 21.92
N ARG A 3 -15.10 -7.99 22.08
CA ARG A 3 -14.37 -9.10 21.46
C ARG A 3 -14.42 -8.99 19.94
N GLY A 4 -13.30 -9.31 19.30
CA GLY A 4 -13.20 -9.31 17.84
C GLY A 4 -13.08 -7.92 17.21
N ALA A 5 -12.87 -6.87 18.02
CA ALA A 5 -12.69 -5.52 17.51
C ALA A 5 -11.34 -5.35 16.78
N TYR A 6 -11.36 -4.44 15.81
CA TYR A 6 -10.21 -4.04 15.01
C TYR A 6 -9.76 -2.66 15.46
N VAL A 7 -8.49 -2.52 15.84
CA VAL A 7 -7.93 -1.28 16.37
C VAL A 7 -6.85 -0.76 15.45
N ALA A 8 -7.03 0.45 14.92
CA ALA A 8 -5.97 1.22 14.29
C ALA A 8 -5.46 2.30 15.27
N VAL A 9 -4.20 2.22 15.64
CA VAL A 9 -3.52 3.20 16.48
C VAL A 9 -2.87 4.22 15.55
N VAL A 10 -3.62 5.29 15.26
CA VAL A 10 -3.22 6.36 14.33
C VAL A 10 -2.95 7.65 15.09
N THR A 11 -1.83 7.71 15.80
CA THR A 11 -1.43 8.93 16.53
C THR A 11 -0.05 9.45 16.10
N ARG A 12 0.20 10.72 16.41
CA ARG A 12 1.47 11.40 16.14
C ARG A 12 2.47 11.33 17.30
N CYS A 13 2.15 10.65 18.41
CA CYS A 13 2.93 10.70 19.65
C CYS A 13 3.23 9.30 20.21
N HIS A 14 4.51 8.99 20.42
CA HIS A 14 4.96 7.73 21.02
C HIS A 14 4.29 7.42 22.37
N ARG A 15 4.09 8.43 23.21
CA ARG A 15 3.47 8.25 24.54
C ARG A 15 2.01 7.82 24.43
N THR A 16 1.28 8.42 23.49
CA THR A 16 -0.13 8.09 23.27
C THR A 16 -0.26 6.71 22.64
N ASP A 17 0.58 6.38 21.66
CA ASP A 17 0.60 5.04 21.05
C ASP A 17 0.88 3.95 22.10
N LEU A 18 1.87 4.18 22.95
CA LEU A 18 2.22 3.28 24.04
C LEU A 18 1.05 3.05 25.01
N ALA A 19 0.39 4.14 25.44
CA ALA A 19 -0.76 4.05 26.35
C ALA A 19 -1.91 3.25 25.72
N VAL A 20 -2.18 3.46 24.42
CA VAL A 20 -3.20 2.71 23.68
C VAL A 20 -2.81 1.23 23.58
N LEU A 21 -1.58 0.92 23.16
CA LEU A 21 -1.12 -0.47 23.01
C LEU A 21 -1.26 -1.25 24.33
N ARG A 22 -0.80 -0.69 25.44
CA ARG A 22 -0.93 -1.32 26.77
C ARG A 22 -2.39 -1.56 27.18
N HIS A 23 -3.32 -0.78 26.63
CA HIS A 23 -4.74 -0.96 26.90
C HIS A 23 -5.41 -1.99 25.98
N VAL A 24 -4.98 -2.12 24.73
CA VAL A 24 -5.68 -2.97 23.73
C VAL A 24 -5.05 -4.35 23.54
N VAL A 25 -3.74 -4.46 23.70
CA VAL A 25 -2.99 -5.69 23.48
C VAL A 25 -3.38 -6.74 24.52
N GLY A 26 -3.60 -7.98 24.07
CA GLY A 26 -3.99 -9.11 24.93
C GLY A 26 -5.45 -9.08 25.42
N ARG A 27 -6.28 -8.12 24.98
CA ARG A 27 -7.68 -7.95 25.46
C ARG A 27 -8.77 -8.44 24.50
N GLY A 28 -8.42 -9.34 23.59
CA GLY A 28 -9.38 -9.97 22.66
C GLY A 28 -9.69 -9.16 21.40
N ALA A 29 -8.81 -8.22 21.03
CA ALA A 29 -8.82 -7.60 19.70
C ALA A 29 -8.54 -8.65 18.63
N ALA A 30 -9.27 -8.62 17.51
CA ALA A 30 -8.96 -9.44 16.34
C ALA A 30 -7.77 -8.87 15.54
N TYR A 31 -7.49 -7.58 15.74
CA TYR A 31 -6.47 -6.86 15.00
C TYR A 31 -6.02 -5.63 15.78
N VAL A 32 -4.71 -5.42 15.86
CA VAL A 32 -4.10 -4.18 16.36
C VAL A 32 -3.02 -3.74 15.38
N GLY A 33 -3.23 -2.59 14.75
CA GLY A 33 -2.29 -2.00 13.81
C GLY A 33 -1.75 -0.66 14.32
N LEU A 34 -0.46 -0.41 14.16
CA LEU A 34 0.21 0.81 14.60
C LEU A 34 0.78 1.59 13.41
N ILE A 35 0.42 2.88 13.32
CA ILE A 35 0.98 3.77 12.30
C ILE A 35 2.37 4.28 12.68
N GLY A 36 3.24 4.44 11.68
CA GLY A 36 4.50 5.13 11.82
C GLY A 36 5.66 4.48 11.09
N SER A 37 6.84 5.10 11.19
CA SER A 37 8.07 4.49 10.71
C SER A 37 8.40 3.23 11.50
N ARG A 38 9.15 2.30 10.89
CA ARG A 38 9.63 1.08 11.56
C ARG A 38 10.35 1.41 12.88
N ARG A 39 11.22 2.44 12.86
CA ARG A 39 11.93 2.92 14.07
C ARG A 39 10.97 3.37 15.18
N LYS A 40 9.92 4.13 14.83
CA LYS A 40 8.90 4.56 15.80
C LYS A 40 8.23 3.35 16.44
N ILE A 41 7.83 2.39 15.61
CA ILE A 41 7.10 1.19 16.03
C ILE A 41 7.96 0.34 16.96
N THR A 42 9.20 0.02 16.57
CA THR A 42 10.14 -0.74 17.41
C THR A 42 10.33 -0.09 18.78
N ARG A 43 10.47 1.24 18.84
CA ARG A 43 10.64 1.96 20.10
C ARG A 43 9.40 1.90 20.99
N VAL A 44 8.21 2.00 20.41
CA VAL A 44 6.95 1.92 21.16
C VAL A 44 6.74 0.51 21.70
N LEU A 45 7.00 -0.53 20.91
CA LEU A 45 6.88 -1.93 21.35
C LEU A 45 7.88 -2.28 22.45
N ALA A 46 9.14 -1.87 22.33
CA ALA A 46 10.15 -2.08 23.37
C ALA A 46 9.74 -1.42 24.69
N CYS A 47 9.25 -0.16 24.64
CA CYS A 47 8.78 0.52 25.84
C CYS A 47 7.52 -0.12 26.45
N ALA A 48 6.66 -0.73 25.63
CA ALA A 48 5.51 -1.48 26.11
C ALA A 48 5.93 -2.78 26.82
N GLU A 49 6.93 -3.47 26.30
CA GLU A 49 7.53 -4.67 26.90
C GLU A 49 8.19 -4.33 28.25
N GLU A 50 9.02 -3.27 28.28
CA GLU A 50 9.65 -2.76 29.51
C GLU A 50 8.61 -2.38 30.59
N GLN A 51 7.41 -1.96 30.19
CA GLN A 51 6.29 -1.63 31.09
C GLN A 51 5.38 -2.81 31.41
N GLY A 52 5.82 -4.03 31.13
CA GLY A 52 5.16 -5.28 31.53
C GLY A 52 4.11 -5.80 30.55
N THR A 53 4.06 -5.31 29.31
CA THR A 53 3.19 -5.90 28.29
C THR A 53 3.81 -7.22 27.79
N PRO A 54 3.08 -8.35 27.80
CA PRO A 54 3.65 -9.63 27.39
C PRO A 54 4.15 -9.60 25.94
N ARG A 55 5.39 -10.06 25.72
CA ARG A 55 6.02 -10.09 24.40
C ARG A 55 5.18 -10.81 23.34
N GLY A 56 4.65 -11.99 23.66
CA GLY A 56 3.81 -12.74 22.72
C GLY A 56 2.55 -11.97 22.28
N ALA A 57 2.03 -11.07 23.12
CA ALA A 57 0.91 -10.22 22.74
C ALA A 57 1.35 -9.02 21.88
N LEU A 58 2.58 -8.53 22.07
CA LEU A 58 3.18 -7.48 21.26
C LEU A 58 3.56 -7.97 19.85
N GLU A 59 3.92 -9.25 19.69
CA GLU A 59 4.23 -9.88 18.40
C GLU A 59 3.01 -9.90 17.45
N GLU A 60 1.79 -9.85 17.99
CA GLU A 60 0.54 -9.75 17.23
C GLU A 60 0.27 -8.31 16.72
N VAL A 61 1.01 -7.30 17.18
CA VAL A 61 0.84 -5.92 16.74
C VAL A 61 1.44 -5.73 15.35
N ARG A 62 0.63 -5.28 14.40
CA ARG A 62 1.05 -5.03 13.02
C ARG A 62 1.55 -3.60 12.86
N GLY A 63 2.65 -3.43 12.12
CA GLY A 63 3.25 -2.12 11.94
C GLY A 63 4.41 -2.12 10.94
N PRO A 64 4.50 -1.15 10.02
CA PRO A 64 3.53 -0.08 9.75
C PRO A 64 2.18 -0.62 9.29
N ILE A 65 1.10 -0.06 9.83
CA ILE A 65 -0.27 -0.42 9.45
C ILE A 65 -0.56 -0.05 7.99
N GLY A 66 -1.25 -0.92 7.26
CA GLY A 66 -1.69 -0.74 5.89
C GLY A 66 -0.96 -1.65 4.89
N LEU A 67 -1.67 -2.04 3.83
CA LEU A 67 -1.06 -2.76 2.70
C LEU A 67 -0.05 -1.86 1.97
N ALA A 68 1.03 -2.46 1.47
CA ALA A 68 2.06 -1.76 0.71
C ALA A 68 1.59 -1.41 -0.72
N ILE A 69 0.73 -0.40 -0.83
CA ILE A 69 0.18 0.09 -2.11
C ILE A 69 0.88 1.34 -2.66
N GLY A 70 1.94 1.81 -2.00
CA GLY A 70 2.60 3.07 -2.33
C GLY A 70 1.80 4.31 -1.93
N ALA A 71 1.01 4.23 -0.86
CA ALA A 71 0.18 5.33 -0.37
C ALA A 71 1.02 6.53 0.12
N GLU A 72 0.67 7.73 -0.34
CA GLU A 72 1.28 9.00 0.06
C GLU A 72 0.26 9.95 0.71
N THR A 73 -0.96 9.97 0.19
CA THR A 73 -2.03 10.85 0.70
C THR A 73 -2.78 10.24 1.89
N PRO A 74 -3.39 11.05 2.77
CA PRO A 74 -4.22 10.53 3.86
C PRO A 74 -5.34 9.59 3.39
N GLU A 75 -5.95 9.87 2.23
CA GLU A 75 -6.99 9.07 1.61
C GLU A 75 -6.45 7.71 1.17
N GLU A 76 -5.28 7.67 0.54
CA GLU A 76 -4.60 6.43 0.15
C GLU A 76 -4.18 5.62 1.37
N ILE A 77 -3.70 6.27 2.43
CA ILE A 77 -3.35 5.62 3.71
C ILE A 77 -4.60 5.01 4.35
N ALA A 78 -5.73 5.72 4.33
CA ALA A 78 -6.99 5.18 4.86
C ALA A 78 -7.44 3.93 4.08
N ILE A 79 -7.33 3.95 2.75
CA ILE A 79 -7.64 2.80 1.89
C ILE A 79 -6.69 1.64 2.19
N SER A 80 -5.39 1.89 2.34
CA SER A 80 -4.41 0.83 2.60
C SER A 80 -4.66 0.13 3.95
N ILE A 81 -5.05 0.89 4.98
CA ILE A 81 -5.42 0.37 6.30
C ILE A 81 -6.71 -0.45 6.23
N ALA A 82 -7.76 0.10 5.58
CA ALA A 82 -9.03 -0.61 5.43
C ALA A 82 -8.85 -1.92 4.65
N ALA A 83 -8.03 -1.90 3.60
CA ALA A 83 -7.70 -3.08 2.81
C ALA A 83 -6.96 -4.14 3.64
N GLU A 84 -6.01 -3.75 4.51
CA GLU A 84 -5.33 -4.69 5.41
C GLU A 84 -6.30 -5.31 6.41
N MET A 85 -7.19 -4.53 7.02
CA MET A 85 -8.20 -5.06 7.96
C MET A 85 -9.13 -6.07 7.28
N ILE A 86 -9.56 -5.78 6.05
CA ILE A 86 -10.37 -6.71 5.25
C ILE A 86 -9.56 -7.97 4.93
N ALA A 87 -8.30 -7.83 4.54
CA ALA A 87 -7.41 -8.96 4.26
C ALA A 87 -7.26 -9.87 5.48
N VAL A 88 -7.00 -9.33 6.67
CA VAL A 88 -6.91 -10.10 7.92
C VAL A 88 -8.23 -10.82 8.20
N ARG A 89 -9.37 -10.12 8.09
CA ARG A 89 -10.69 -10.72 8.30
C ARG A 89 -10.97 -11.87 7.33
N ARG A 90 -10.57 -11.72 6.06
CA ARG A 90 -10.77 -12.73 5.01
C ARG A 90 -9.77 -13.89 5.14
N ALA A 91 -8.55 -13.64 5.60
CA ALA A 91 -7.55 -14.65 5.89
C ALA A 91 -8.00 -15.59 7.01
N ALA A 92 -8.61 -15.04 8.07
CA ALA A 92 -9.23 -15.84 9.13
C ALA A 92 -10.36 -16.76 8.62
N ALA A 93 -11.00 -16.41 7.50
CA ALA A 93 -12.02 -17.22 6.84
C ALA A 93 -11.45 -18.12 5.71
N GLY A 94 -10.12 -18.20 5.54
CA GLY A 94 -9.48 -18.97 4.46
C GLY A 94 -9.69 -18.40 3.06
N ALA A 95 -10.22 -17.17 2.95
CA ALA A 95 -10.68 -16.57 1.69
C ALA A 95 -9.82 -15.39 1.23
N TRP A 96 -8.66 -15.17 1.84
CA TRP A 96 -7.67 -14.20 1.40
C TRP A 96 -6.50 -14.93 0.75
N VAL A 97 -6.16 -14.51 -0.46
CA VAL A 97 -4.92 -14.90 -1.14
C VAL A 97 -4.04 -13.66 -1.16
N ALA A 98 -2.90 -13.72 -0.46
CA ALA A 98 -1.96 -12.62 -0.49
C ALA A 98 -1.51 -12.37 -1.94
N PRO A 99 -1.37 -11.11 -2.38
CA PRO A 99 -0.72 -10.81 -3.64
C PRO A 99 0.62 -11.54 -3.67
N ALA A 100 0.92 -12.23 -4.77
CA ALA A 100 2.25 -12.78 -4.97
C ALA A 100 3.23 -11.63 -4.76
N ALA A 101 4.09 -11.75 -3.73
CA ALA A 101 5.09 -10.74 -3.42
C ALA A 101 5.73 -10.33 -4.74
N SER A 102 5.72 -9.03 -5.06
CA SER A 102 6.23 -8.54 -6.32
C SER A 102 7.61 -9.16 -6.52
N ARG A 103 7.72 -10.13 -7.42
CA ARG A 103 9.02 -10.60 -7.85
C ARG A 103 9.68 -9.36 -8.41
N SER A 104 10.67 -8.85 -7.69
CA SER A 104 11.63 -7.88 -8.20
C SER A 104 12.51 -8.59 -9.23
N SER A 105 11.89 -9.20 -10.24
CA SER A 105 12.45 -9.29 -11.55
C SER A 105 11.75 -8.15 -12.28
N ALA A 106 12.45 -7.04 -12.47
CA ALA A 106 12.16 -6.21 -13.62
C ALA A 106 11.96 -7.18 -14.80
N ARG A 107 10.71 -7.33 -15.28
CA ARG A 107 10.57 -7.69 -16.68
C ARG A 107 11.12 -6.45 -17.38
N GLU A 108 12.37 -6.52 -17.80
CA GLU A 108 12.78 -5.76 -18.97
C GLU A 108 11.69 -6.03 -20.00
N ILE A 109 10.89 -5.01 -20.27
CA ILE A 109 10.16 -4.99 -21.53
C ILE A 109 11.29 -4.95 -22.55
N PRO A 110 11.48 -5.99 -23.37
CA PRO A 110 12.47 -5.91 -24.43
C PRO A 110 12.07 -4.73 -25.29
N VAL A 111 12.87 -3.67 -25.24
CA VAL A 111 12.86 -2.65 -26.28
C VAL A 111 13.37 -3.40 -27.48
N GLY A 112 12.45 -3.88 -28.31
CA GLY A 112 12.83 -4.51 -29.56
C GLY A 112 13.63 -3.50 -30.36
N ASP A 113 14.83 -3.90 -30.80
CA ASP A 113 15.64 -3.18 -31.80
C ASP A 113 14.97 -3.14 -33.19
N GLY A 114 13.64 -3.11 -33.22
CA GLY A 114 12.86 -2.81 -34.40
C GLY A 114 12.82 -1.31 -34.57
N ALA A 115 13.79 -0.78 -35.30
CA ALA A 115 13.59 0.46 -36.06
C ALA A 115 12.42 0.22 -37.03
N ALA A 116 11.18 0.34 -36.53
CA ALA A 116 10.02 0.51 -37.38
C ALA A 116 10.21 1.87 -38.04
N GLU A 117 10.68 1.81 -39.27
CA GLU A 117 10.84 2.92 -40.18
C GLU A 117 9.56 3.75 -40.17
N VAL A 118 9.59 4.90 -39.49
CA VAL A 118 8.48 5.86 -39.52
C VAL A 118 8.51 6.47 -40.91
N THR A 119 7.76 5.89 -41.84
CA THR A 119 7.56 6.49 -43.16
C THR A 119 6.86 7.84 -42.96
N PRO A 120 7.47 8.96 -43.35
CA PRO A 120 6.84 10.25 -43.20
C PRO A 120 5.59 10.31 -44.07
N ILE A 121 4.47 10.67 -43.45
CA ILE A 121 3.21 10.95 -44.15
C ILE A 121 3.45 12.20 -44.99
N THR A 122 3.80 12.02 -46.26
CA THR A 122 3.96 13.13 -47.19
C THR A 122 2.61 13.81 -47.36
N ARG A 123 2.55 15.11 -47.03
CA ARG A 123 1.38 15.96 -47.28
C ARG A 123 0.98 15.82 -48.74
N GLY A 124 -0.21 15.27 -48.98
CA GLY A 124 -0.82 15.16 -50.29
C GLY A 124 -0.73 16.48 -51.04
N ARG A 125 0.04 16.46 -52.14
CA ARG A 125 0.17 17.57 -53.08
C ARG A 125 -1.22 17.80 -53.69
N ARG A 126 -1.89 18.87 -53.26
CA ARG A 126 -3.18 19.30 -53.81
C ARG A 126 -3.00 19.52 -55.31
N ALA A 127 -3.64 18.66 -56.11
CA ALA A 127 -3.70 18.81 -57.56
C ALA A 127 -4.30 20.18 -57.91
N ARG A 128 -3.50 21.08 -58.46
CA ARG A 128 -4.00 22.26 -59.15
C ARG A 128 -4.37 21.81 -60.57
N ARG A 129 -5.68 21.64 -60.81
CA ARG A 129 -6.25 21.61 -62.15
C ARG A 129 -5.98 22.98 -62.81
N GLY A 130 -5.39 22.99 -63.99
CA GLY A 130 -5.26 24.20 -64.80
C GLY A 130 -6.60 24.59 -65.42
N PRO A 131 -6.72 25.83 -65.93
CA PRO A 131 -7.71 26.15 -66.94
C PRO A 131 -7.08 26.21 -68.34
N ALA A 132 -7.90 25.81 -69.32
CA ALA A 132 -7.65 25.78 -70.74
C ALA A 132 -7.86 27.16 -71.42
N SER A 133 -7.69 27.16 -72.75
CA SER A 133 -7.93 28.19 -73.79
C SER A 133 -6.68 29.00 -74.18
N SER A 134 -6.10 28.89 -75.40
CA SER A 134 -6.55 28.95 -76.80
C SER A 134 -6.51 30.36 -77.39
N SER A 135 -5.47 30.66 -78.17
CA SER A 135 -5.46 31.19 -79.55
C SER A 135 -4.02 31.47 -79.97
#